data_AF-A0A2S5CX77-F1
#
_entry.id   AF-A0A2S5CX77-F1
#
_cell.length_a   1.000
_cell.length_b   1.000
_cell.length_c   1.000
_cell.angle_alpha   90.00
_cell.angle_beta   90.00
_cell.angle_gamma   90.00
#
_symmetry.space_group_name_H-M   'P 1'
#
loop_
_entity.id
_entity.type
_entity.pdbx_description
1 polymer ?
#
loop_
_entity_poly.entity_id
_entity_poly.type
_entity_poly.pdbx_seq_one_letter_code
_entity_poly.pdbx_strand_id
1 'polypeptide(L)'
;MKANYIEDFEKWAEDFSFYIEVRVRFSETDMYGHMNNTVSFTYFEQARIDYFNHLGILMPSALDDKVKGIPIVADLQCDYRKQVFFNDVLRIYTKVAKLGNSSMDIHYLAKNQKDEVCFTGRGTVVQMDPRTGKSVPISEEEKAQLAQLAIM
;
A
#
# COMPACT_ATOMS: atom_id res chain seq x y z
N MET A 1 -2.72 -18.23 -7.91
CA MET A 1 -1.83 -18.58 -6.78
C MET A 1 -2.49 -18.10 -5.50
N LYS A 2 -2.48 -18.86 -4.40
CA LYS A 2 -3.03 -18.40 -3.12
C LYS A 2 -1.98 -17.50 -2.46
N ALA A 3 -2.36 -16.29 -2.07
CA ALA A 3 -1.50 -15.38 -1.34
C ALA A 3 -1.18 -16.00 0.03
N ASN A 4 0.08 -16.36 0.27
CA ASN A 4 0.48 -17.10 1.48
C ASN A 4 0.38 -16.28 2.78
N TYR A 5 0.28 -14.95 2.68
CA TYR A 5 0.08 -14.03 3.81
C TYR A 5 -1.41 -13.81 4.15
N ILE A 6 -2.32 -14.47 3.44
CA ILE A 6 -3.77 -14.40 3.67
C ILE A 6 -4.26 -15.79 4.11
N GLU A 7 -4.49 -15.95 5.41
CA GLU A 7 -4.98 -17.20 5.98
C GLU A 7 -6.48 -17.41 5.68
N ASP A 8 -7.28 -16.42 6.06
CA ASP A 8 -8.73 -16.31 5.85
C ASP A 8 -9.00 -15.06 4.99
N PHE A 9 -9.61 -15.26 3.81
CA PHE A 9 -9.77 -14.17 2.86
C PHE A 9 -10.90 -13.23 3.24
N GLU A 10 -12.04 -13.76 3.70
CA GLU A 10 -13.18 -12.95 4.12
C GLU A 10 -12.78 -12.01 5.26
N LYS A 11 -12.22 -12.58 6.34
CA LYS A 11 -11.79 -11.79 7.50
C LYS A 11 -10.72 -10.76 7.12
N TRP A 12 -9.73 -11.18 6.33
CA TRP A 12 -8.68 -10.27 5.87
C TRP A 12 -9.23 -9.12 5.01
N ALA A 13 -10.25 -9.36 4.18
CA ALA A 13 -10.85 -8.34 3.35
C ALA A 13 -11.73 -7.37 4.16
N GLU A 14 -12.36 -7.84 5.25
CA GLU A 14 -13.19 -7.02 6.14
C GLU A 14 -12.38 -6.00 6.95
N ASP A 15 -11.12 -6.28 7.31
CA ASP A 15 -10.30 -5.32 8.08
C ASP A 15 -9.87 -4.06 7.27
N PHE A 16 -10.22 -3.95 5.98
CA PHE A 16 -9.88 -2.78 5.18
C PHE A 16 -10.94 -1.68 5.33
N SER A 17 -10.55 -0.53 5.88
CA SER A 17 -11.42 0.63 6.08
C SER A 17 -11.13 1.82 5.15
N PHE A 18 -10.00 1.81 4.45
CA PHE A 18 -9.57 2.89 3.56
C PHE A 18 -9.27 2.39 2.16
N TYR A 19 -9.66 3.15 1.15
CA TYR A 19 -9.25 2.95 -0.24
C TYR A 19 -9.13 4.27 -1.00
N ILE A 20 -8.39 4.21 -2.11
CA ILE A 20 -8.45 5.24 -3.16
C ILE A 20 -9.02 4.66 -4.44
N GLU A 21 -9.58 5.53 -5.29
CA GLU A 21 -9.99 5.14 -6.64
C GLU A 21 -8.92 5.53 -7.66
N VAL A 22 -8.57 4.59 -8.53
CA VAL A 22 -7.70 4.81 -9.68
C VAL A 22 -8.39 4.33 -10.95
N ARG A 23 -8.13 5.00 -12.06
CA ARG A 23 -8.64 4.63 -13.39
C ARG A 23 -7.48 4.23 -14.28
N VAL A 24 -7.57 3.05 -14.89
CA VAL A 24 -6.53 2.52 -15.77
C VAL A 24 -6.42 3.39 -17.02
N ARG A 25 -5.24 3.97 -17.21
CA ARG A 25 -4.91 4.85 -18.34
C ARG A 25 -4.48 4.02 -19.54
N PHE A 26 -4.58 4.60 -20.73
CA PHE A 26 -4.13 3.93 -21.96
C PHE A 26 -2.64 3.54 -21.87
N SER A 27 -1.79 4.44 -21.35
CA SER A 27 -0.35 4.22 -21.15
C SER A 27 0.00 3.13 -20.12
N GLU A 28 -0.99 2.67 -19.33
CA GLU A 28 -0.82 1.64 -18.32
C GLU A 28 -1.20 0.25 -18.85
N THR A 29 -1.66 0.16 -20.11
CA THR A 29 -1.88 -1.11 -20.81
C THR A 29 -0.65 -1.54 -21.60
N ASP A 30 -0.48 -2.84 -21.78
CA ASP A 30 0.60 -3.39 -22.62
C ASP A 30 0.08 -4.03 -23.91
N MET A 31 1.01 -4.57 -24.70
CA MET A 31 0.72 -5.20 -26.00
C MET A 31 -0.25 -6.38 -25.91
N TYR A 32 -0.45 -6.96 -24.72
CA TYR A 32 -1.39 -8.06 -24.51
C TYR A 32 -2.82 -7.58 -24.22
N GLY A 33 -3.07 -6.26 -24.22
CA GLY A 33 -4.40 -5.66 -24.21
C GLY A 33 -5.01 -5.47 -22.82
N HIS A 34 -4.24 -5.69 -21.75
CA HIS A 34 -4.63 -5.46 -20.36
C HIS A 34 -3.64 -4.55 -19.66
N MET A 35 -3.97 -4.12 -18.44
CA MET A 35 -3.07 -3.38 -17.57
C MET A 35 -1.75 -4.15 -17.42
N ASN A 36 -0.63 -3.46 -17.60
CA ASN A 36 0.68 -4.03 -17.37
C ASN A 36 0.85 -4.35 -15.89
N ASN A 37 1.47 -5.48 -15.58
CA ASN A 37 1.64 -5.92 -14.19
C ASN A 37 2.37 -4.87 -13.33
N THR A 38 3.39 -4.19 -13.85
CA THR A 38 4.19 -3.24 -13.06
C THR A 38 3.38 -2.06 -12.50
N VAL A 39 2.26 -1.72 -13.14
CA VAL A 39 1.36 -0.62 -12.76
C VAL A 39 0.74 -0.83 -11.38
N SER A 40 0.54 -2.09 -10.94
CA SER A 40 -0.01 -2.34 -9.60
C SER A 40 0.86 -1.72 -8.49
N PHE A 41 2.18 -1.69 -8.69
CA PHE A 41 3.11 -1.12 -7.70
C PHE A 41 3.03 0.40 -7.65
N THR A 42 2.77 1.08 -8.77
CA THR A 42 2.45 2.51 -8.80
C THR A 42 1.15 2.80 -8.06
N TYR A 43 0.14 1.95 -8.22
CA TYR A 43 -1.12 2.09 -7.47
C TYR A 43 -0.94 1.84 -5.97
N PHE A 44 -0.12 0.86 -5.57
CA PHE A 44 0.23 0.62 -4.16
C PHE A 44 0.98 1.81 -3.56
N GLU A 45 1.87 2.44 -4.31
CA GLU A 45 2.55 3.67 -3.89
C GLU A 45 1.57 4.81 -3.65
N GLN A 46 0.72 5.13 -4.63
CA GLN A 46 -0.28 6.18 -4.49
C GLN A 46 -1.22 5.91 -3.31
N ALA A 47 -1.75 4.69 -3.21
CA ALA A 47 -2.67 4.30 -2.14
C ALA A 47 -2.02 4.37 -0.76
N ARG A 48 -0.73 4.05 -0.64
CA ARG A 48 0.02 4.17 0.62
C ARG A 48 0.25 5.64 1.00
N ILE A 49 0.62 6.49 0.05
CA ILE A 49 0.80 7.92 0.29
C ILE A 49 -0.50 8.54 0.79
N ASP A 50 -1.61 8.26 0.10
CA ASP A 50 -2.92 8.80 0.48
C ASP A 50 -3.43 8.22 1.81
N TYR A 51 -3.12 6.94 2.10
CA TYR A 51 -3.41 6.34 3.40
C TYR A 51 -2.66 7.03 4.55
N PHE A 52 -1.36 7.28 4.40
CA PHE A 52 -0.59 8.01 5.41
C PHE A 52 -1.06 9.45 5.58
N ASN A 53 -1.35 10.15 4.48
CA ASN A 53 -1.92 11.50 4.52
C ASN A 53 -3.27 11.52 5.26
N HIS A 54 -4.13 10.53 5.00
CA HIS A 54 -5.43 10.40 5.68
C HIS A 54 -5.28 10.21 7.19
N LEU A 55 -4.23 9.49 7.63
CA LEU A 55 -3.89 9.33 9.05
C LEU A 55 -3.18 10.55 9.67
N GLY A 56 -2.92 11.60 8.89
CA GLY A 56 -2.16 12.77 9.33
C GLY A 56 -0.66 12.51 9.48
N ILE A 57 -0.16 11.39 8.95
CA ILE A 57 1.27 11.06 8.92
C ILE A 57 1.85 11.80 7.71
N LEU A 58 2.43 12.96 7.98
CA LEU A 58 3.07 13.76 6.94
C LEU A 58 4.26 12.98 6.38
N MET A 59 4.28 12.78 5.07
CA MET A 59 5.44 12.23 4.37
C MET A 59 6.50 13.31 4.23
N PRO A 60 7.55 13.27 5.07
CA PRO A 60 8.50 14.35 5.10
C PRO A 60 9.41 14.27 3.87
N SER A 61 9.77 15.44 3.33
CA SER A 61 10.82 15.49 2.31
C SER A 61 12.15 15.09 2.92
N ALA A 62 12.89 14.20 2.26
CA ALA A 62 14.26 13.87 2.66
C ALA A 62 15.21 15.08 2.63
N LEU A 63 14.79 16.20 2.02
CA LEU A 63 15.52 17.46 1.96
C LEU A 63 15.27 18.39 3.16
N ASP A 64 14.34 18.05 4.06
CA ASP A 64 14.12 18.80 5.29
C ASP A 64 15.03 18.27 6.40
N ASP A 65 15.98 19.12 6.84
CA ASP A 65 16.99 18.77 7.85
C ASP A 65 16.41 18.37 9.22
N LYS A 66 15.14 18.71 9.49
CA LYS A 66 14.44 18.33 10.74
C LYS A 66 13.93 16.89 10.71
N VAL A 67 13.92 16.25 9.55
CA VAL A 67 13.36 14.93 9.33
C VAL A 67 14.31 13.88 9.88
N LYS A 68 13.80 13.10 10.84
CA LYS A 68 14.58 12.05 11.51
C LYS A 68 14.40 10.67 10.88
N GLY A 69 13.35 10.47 10.09
CA GLY A 69 13.05 9.23 9.43
C GLY A 69 12.19 9.45 8.18
N ILE A 70 12.45 8.67 7.15
CA ILE A 70 11.65 8.58 5.93
C ILE A 70 11.24 7.12 5.69
N PRO A 71 10.04 6.88 5.14
CA PRO A 71 9.60 5.54 4.81
C PRO A 71 10.25 5.06 3.51
N ILE A 72 10.93 3.92 3.58
CA ILE A 72 11.56 3.25 2.44
C ILE A 72 10.91 1.89 2.23
N VAL A 73 10.51 1.58 1.00
CA VAL A 73 9.99 0.26 0.64
C VAL A 73 11.15 -0.74 0.61
N ALA A 74 11.09 -1.75 1.48
CA ALA A 74 12.09 -2.82 1.59
C ALA A 74 11.66 -4.11 0.87
N ASP A 75 10.35 -4.34 0.75
CA ASP A 75 9.77 -5.45 -0.01
C ASP A 75 8.44 -5.02 -0.63
N LEU A 76 8.11 -5.57 -1.80
CA LEU A 76 6.83 -5.37 -2.46
C LEU A 76 6.47 -6.57 -3.34
N GLN A 77 5.24 -7.05 -3.20
CA GLN A 77 4.75 -8.23 -3.92
C GLN A 77 3.27 -8.04 -4.30
N CYS A 78 2.88 -8.62 -5.44
CA CYS A 78 1.52 -8.58 -5.98
C CYS A 78 1.09 -9.96 -6.50
N ASP A 79 -0.12 -10.40 -6.14
CA ASP A 79 -0.80 -11.59 -6.63
C ASP A 79 -1.95 -11.19 -7.56
N TYR A 80 -1.82 -11.48 -8.85
CA TYR A 80 -2.87 -11.22 -9.83
C TYR A 80 -3.90 -12.35 -9.88
N ARG A 81 -5.18 -12.00 -9.74
CA ARG A 81 -6.32 -12.94 -9.79
C ARG A 81 -7.21 -12.73 -11.00
N LYS A 82 -7.38 -11.47 -11.43
CA LYS A 82 -8.20 -11.10 -12.58
C LYS A 82 -7.50 -10.03 -13.41
N GLN A 83 -7.62 -10.13 -14.73
CA GLN A 83 -7.16 -9.11 -15.65
C GLN A 83 -7.96 -7.81 -15.45
N VAL A 84 -7.28 -6.69 -15.64
CA VAL A 84 -7.83 -5.33 -15.59
C VAL A 84 -7.58 -4.69 -16.94
N PHE A 85 -8.55 -3.95 -17.46
CA PHE A 85 -8.51 -3.40 -18.81
C PHE A 85 -8.49 -1.87 -18.80
N PHE A 86 -8.22 -1.29 -19.97
CA PHE A 86 -8.32 0.15 -20.17
C PHE A 86 -9.65 0.69 -19.66
N ASN A 87 -9.59 1.83 -18.95
CA ASN A 87 -10.74 2.55 -18.41
C ASN A 87 -11.52 1.84 -17.28
N ASP A 88 -11.07 0.67 -16.82
CA ASP A 88 -11.54 0.10 -15.56
C ASP A 88 -11.23 1.05 -14.40
N VAL A 89 -12.12 1.06 -13.42
CA VAL A 89 -11.96 1.82 -12.17
C VAL A 89 -11.71 0.81 -11.06
N LEU A 90 -10.58 0.97 -10.38
CA LEU A 90 -10.19 0.14 -9.27
C LEU A 90 -10.27 0.91 -7.96
N ARG A 91 -10.83 0.26 -6.93
CA ARG A 91 -10.65 0.65 -5.53
C ARG A 91 -9.44 -0.10 -4.99
N ILE A 92 -8.40 0.65 -4.61
CA ILE A 92 -7.17 0.13 -4.02
C ILE A 92 -7.25 0.35 -2.52
N TYR A 93 -7.66 -0.70 -1.82
CA TYR A 93 -7.73 -0.73 -0.37
C TYR A 93 -6.34 -0.92 0.21
N THR A 94 -6.05 -0.22 1.30
CA THR A 94 -4.74 -0.24 1.97
C THR A 94 -4.94 -0.34 3.48
N LYS A 95 -4.18 -1.21 4.14
CA LYS A 95 -4.14 -1.31 5.61
C LYS A 95 -2.74 -1.64 6.11
N VAL A 96 -2.44 -1.24 7.34
CA VAL A 96 -1.27 -1.74 8.08
C VAL A 96 -1.63 -3.12 8.63
N ALA A 97 -0.94 -4.15 8.15
CA ALA A 97 -1.16 -5.52 8.59
C ALA A 97 -0.36 -5.87 9.84
N LYS A 98 0.82 -5.26 10.01
CA LYS A 98 1.68 -5.46 11.17
C LYS A 98 2.53 -4.21 11.40
N LEU A 99 2.60 -3.78 12.65
CA LEU A 99 3.45 -2.67 13.07
C LEU A 99 4.60 -3.20 13.93
N GLY A 100 5.83 -2.93 13.52
CA GLY A 100 7.06 -3.22 14.25
C GLY A 100 7.63 -1.98 14.94
N ASN A 101 8.88 -2.07 15.39
CA ASN A 101 9.55 -0.91 16.01
C ASN A 101 10.01 0.13 14.97
N SER A 102 10.57 -0.33 13.86
CA SER A 102 11.15 0.51 12.80
C SER A 102 10.65 0.13 11.40
N SER A 103 9.62 -0.70 11.33
CA SER A 103 9.03 -1.15 10.07
C SER A 103 7.55 -1.44 10.23
N MET A 104 6.85 -1.51 9.11
CA MET A 104 5.45 -1.92 9.03
C MET A 104 5.23 -2.77 7.79
N ASP A 105 4.40 -3.80 7.91
CA ASP A 105 3.85 -4.53 6.77
C ASP A 105 2.52 -3.91 6.38
N ILE A 106 2.37 -3.63 5.09
CA ILE A 106 1.18 -3.03 4.49
C ILE A 106 0.58 -4.03 3.53
N HIS A 107 -0.73 -4.24 3.62
CA HIS A 107 -1.48 -5.07 2.70
C HIS A 107 -2.32 -4.20 1.77
N TYR A 108 -2.52 -4.71 0.55
CA TYR A 108 -3.31 -4.07 -0.50
C TYR A 108 -4.34 -5.04 -1.06
N LEU A 109 -5.54 -4.52 -1.33
CA LEU A 109 -6.61 -5.24 -2.01
C LEU A 109 -7.15 -4.37 -3.14
N ALA A 110 -7.11 -4.86 -4.38
CA ALA A 110 -7.72 -4.18 -5.51
C ALA A 110 -9.04 -4.85 -5.91
N LYS A 111 -10.12 -4.06 -5.91
CA LYS A 111 -11.41 -4.47 -6.46
C LYS A 111 -11.80 -3.59 -7.64
N ASN A 112 -12.39 -4.16 -8.67
CA ASN A 112 -12.96 -3.38 -9.78
C ASN A 112 -14.33 -2.76 -9.43
N GLN A 113 -14.90 -2.06 -10.39
CA GLN A 113 -16.23 -1.44 -10.31
C GLN A 113 -17.39 -2.45 -10.12
N LYS A 114 -17.15 -3.75 -10.34
CA LYS A 114 -18.11 -4.84 -10.10
C LYS A 114 -17.91 -5.53 -8.74
N ASP A 115 -17.08 -4.95 -7.88
CA ASP A 115 -16.64 -5.50 -6.58
C ASP A 115 -15.85 -6.83 -6.68
N GLU A 116 -15.31 -7.14 -7.86
CA GLU A 116 -14.51 -8.35 -8.06
C GLU A 116 -13.06 -8.11 -7.68
N VAL A 117 -12.44 -9.07 -7.01
CA VAL A 117 -11.04 -9.01 -6.59
C VAL A 117 -10.12 -9.20 -7.81
N CYS A 118 -9.37 -8.17 -8.16
CA CYS A 118 -8.46 -8.19 -9.30
C CYS A 118 -7.06 -8.64 -8.91
N PHE A 119 -6.51 -8.05 -7.85
CA PHE A 119 -5.20 -8.42 -7.32
C PHE A 119 -5.09 -8.07 -5.84
N THR A 120 -4.18 -8.76 -5.15
CA THR A 120 -3.81 -8.48 -3.76
C THR A 120 -2.32 -8.19 -3.70
N GLY A 121 -1.86 -7.46 -2.69
CA GLY A 121 -0.44 -7.22 -2.51
C GLY A 121 -0.04 -7.11 -1.06
N ARG A 122 1.25 -7.23 -0.82
CA ARG A 122 1.90 -6.87 0.44
C ARG A 122 3.16 -6.06 0.16
N GLY A 123 3.57 -5.27 1.13
CA GLY A 123 4.89 -4.66 1.14
C GLY A 123 5.36 -4.41 2.55
N THR A 124 6.68 -4.33 2.72
CA THR A 124 7.30 -3.94 3.97
C THR A 124 7.92 -2.55 3.79
N VAL A 125 7.56 -1.63 4.67
CA VAL A 125 8.14 -0.28 4.71
C VAL A 125 8.98 -0.15 5.97
N VAL A 126 10.19 0.39 5.82
CA VAL A 126 11.16 0.61 6.91
C VAL A 126 11.36 2.10 7.08
N GLN A 127 11.32 2.56 8.33
CA GLN A 127 11.65 3.93 8.68
C GLN A 127 13.18 4.08 8.73
N MET A 128 13.74 4.95 7.91
CA MET A 128 15.19 5.09 7.74
C MET A 128 15.63 6.54 7.93
N ASP A 129 16.73 6.79 8.64
CA ASP A 129 17.36 8.11 8.67
C ASP A 129 18.00 8.37 7.28
N PRO A 130 17.55 9.39 6.53
CA PRO A 130 18.01 9.64 5.17
C PRO A 130 19.50 10.00 5.07
N ARG A 131 20.11 10.46 6.18
CA ARG A 131 21.53 10.90 6.22
C ARG A 131 22.46 9.73 6.47
N THR A 132 22.01 8.75 7.26
CA THR A 132 22.87 7.61 7.66
C THR A 132 22.53 6.31 6.92
N GLY A 133 21.36 6.23 6.29
CA GLY A 133 20.84 5.01 5.68
C GLY A 133 20.50 3.91 6.70
N LYS A 134 20.47 4.24 8.00
CA LYS A 134 20.17 3.27 9.08
C LYS A 134 18.70 3.33 9.46
N SER A 135 18.17 2.18 9.86
CA SER A 135 16.84 2.06 10.42
C SER A 135 16.69 2.90 11.69
N VAL A 136 15.56 3.60 11.83
CA VAL A 136 15.19 4.36 13.03
C VAL A 136 13.80 3.95 13.50
N PRO A 137 13.50 4.06 14.80
CA PRO A 137 12.15 3.76 15.29
C PRO A 137 11.09 4.64 14.64
N ILE A 138 9.93 4.05 14.35
CA ILE A 138 8.70 4.80 14.09
C ILE A 138 8.34 5.51 15.39
N SER A 139 8.05 6.81 15.33
CA SER A 139 7.75 7.62 16.52
C SER A 139 6.45 7.16 17.19
N GLU A 140 6.30 7.42 18.48
CA GLU A 140 5.07 7.07 19.20
C GLU A 140 3.84 7.84 18.66
N GLU A 141 4.05 9.04 18.13
CA GLU A 141 3.01 9.82 17.44
C GLU A 141 2.55 9.11 16.16
N GLU A 142 3.47 8.72 15.28
CA GLU A 142 3.16 7.96 14.07
C GLU A 142 2.50 6.62 14.40
N LYS A 143 2.97 5.90 15.44
CA LYS A 143 2.34 4.65 15.89
C LYS A 143 0.89 4.88 16.35
N ALA A 144 0.65 5.95 17.10
CA ALA A 144 -0.70 6.31 17.54
C ALA A 144 -1.61 6.66 16.36
N GLN A 145 -1.08 7.33 15.32
CA GLN A 145 -1.81 7.60 14.08
C GLN A 145 -2.12 6.31 13.30
N LEU A 146 -1.15 5.43 13.12
CA LEU A 146 -1.32 4.13 12.45
C LEU A 146 -2.36 3.24 13.17
N ALA A 147 -2.49 3.37 14.49
CA ALA A 147 -3.48 2.65 15.29
C ALA A 147 -4.93 3.14 15.11
N GLN A 148 -5.16 4.31 14.51
CA GLN A 148 -6.53 4.86 14.36
C GLN A 148 -7.39 4.04 13.39
N LEU A 149 -6.77 3.39 12.40
CA LEU A 149 -7.46 2.54 11.42
C LEU A 149 -7.04 1.07 11.51
N ALA A 150 -5.98 0.77 12.26
CA ALA A 150 -5.64 -0.60 12.60
C ALA A 150 -6.53 -1.03 13.77
N ILE A 151 -7.52 -1.88 13.48
CA ILE A 151 -8.43 -2.57 14.41
C ILE A 151 -9.77 -1.84 14.61
N MET A 152 -10.76 -2.23 13.80
CA MET A 152 -12.12 -2.53 14.26
C MET A 152 -12.35 -4.03 14.13
#